data_AF-A0A8D8P158-F1
#
_entry.id   AF-A0A8D8P158-F1
#
_cell.length_a   1.000
_cell.length_b   1.000
_cell.length_c   1.000
_cell.angle_alpha   90.00
_cell.angle_beta   90.00
_cell.angle_gamma   90.00
#
_symmetry.space_group_name_H-M   'P 1'
#
loop_
_entity.id
_entity.type
_entity.pdbx_description
1 polymer ?
#
loop_
_entity_poly.entity_id
_entity_poly.type
_entity_poly.pdbx_seq_one_letter_code
_entity_poly.pdbx_strand_id
1 'polypeptide(L)'
;AMGKRKSQIQEYVEYYGGAGVQHIAMNTSDIISAIRNLKERGMEFMSVPDTYYQQLKEKLKLSKVRIIEDLNILEELKILVDYDDNGYLLQIFTKPVQDRPTVFLEVIQRHNHQGFGAGNFKSLFEAIEADQNARGNLTILTPNGTTETL
;
A
#
# COMPACT_ATOMS: atom_id res chain seq x y z
N ALA A 1 -17.64 -7.89 10.49
CA ALA A 1 -17.48 -9.36 10.56
C ALA A 1 -16.12 -9.66 11.14
N MET A 2 -15.98 -10.71 11.97
CA MET A 2 -14.65 -11.14 12.46
C MET A 2 -13.80 -11.52 11.23
N GLY A 3 -12.66 -10.85 11.02
CA GLY A 3 -11.78 -11.15 9.91
C GLY A 3 -11.27 -12.59 10.05
N LYS A 4 -11.38 -13.41 9.00
CA LYS A 4 -10.91 -14.82 9.03
C LYS A 4 -9.40 -14.93 9.23
N ARG A 5 -8.65 -13.85 8.95
CA ARG A 5 -7.19 -13.77 9.01
C ARG A 5 -6.76 -12.75 10.06
N LYS A 6 -5.59 -12.96 10.64
CA LYS A 6 -4.96 -12.03 11.57
C LYS A 6 -4.77 -10.66 10.91
N SER A 7 -5.28 -9.62 11.56
CA SER A 7 -5.13 -8.23 11.09
C SER A 7 -3.68 -7.79 11.11
N GLN A 8 -3.25 -7.01 10.12
CA GLN A 8 -1.95 -6.35 10.11
C GLN A 8 -1.74 -5.33 11.23
N ILE A 9 -2.81 -4.73 11.75
CA ILE A 9 -2.70 -3.91 12.97
C ILE A 9 -2.36 -4.81 14.18
N GLN A 10 -2.94 -6.01 14.23
CA GLN A 10 -2.65 -6.98 15.29
C GLN A 10 -1.20 -7.50 15.19
N GLU A 11 -0.72 -7.84 13.98
CA GLU A 11 0.70 -8.17 13.76
C GLU A 11 1.61 -7.02 14.24
N TYR A 12 1.31 -5.77 13.83
CA TYR A 12 2.07 -4.61 14.29
C TYR A 12 2.14 -4.55 15.82
N VAL A 13 1.01 -4.64 16.52
CA VAL A 13 0.95 -4.51 17.98
C VAL A 13 1.75 -5.61 18.67
N GLU A 14 1.70 -6.84 18.17
CA GLU A 14 2.44 -7.97 18.74
C GLU A 14 3.96 -7.82 18.58
N TYR A 15 4.44 -7.40 17.41
CA TYR A 15 5.87 -7.21 17.16
C TYR A 15 6.43 -5.89 17.72
N TYR A 16 5.58 -4.86 17.83
CA TYR A 16 5.95 -3.57 18.41
C TYR A 16 5.86 -3.58 19.95
N GLY A 17 5.01 -4.43 20.52
CA GLY A 17 4.77 -4.51 21.97
C GLY A 17 3.74 -3.52 22.50
N GLY A 18 2.86 -2.98 21.64
CA GLY A 18 1.84 -2.00 22.03
C GLY A 18 1.43 -1.06 20.90
N ALA A 19 0.79 0.05 21.25
CA ALA A 19 0.43 1.11 20.30
C ALA A 19 1.66 1.89 19.85
N GLY A 20 1.66 2.37 18.59
CA GLY A 20 2.74 3.20 18.05
C GLY A 20 2.49 3.68 16.62
N VAL A 21 3.49 4.35 16.06
CA VAL A 21 3.45 4.88 14.69
C VAL A 21 3.72 3.73 13.71
N GLN A 22 2.75 3.41 12.86
CA GLN A 22 2.90 2.37 11.84
C GLN A 22 3.63 2.86 10.59
N HIS A 23 3.31 4.06 10.11
CA HIS A 23 3.98 4.64 8.98
C HIS A 23 4.03 6.16 9.02
N ILE A 24 4.93 6.72 8.22
CA ILE A 24 5.08 8.15 8.00
C ILE A 24 5.04 8.39 6.49
N ALA A 25 4.13 9.27 6.05
CA ALA A 25 3.97 9.65 4.66
C ALA A 25 4.81 10.89 4.32
N MET A 26 5.62 10.78 3.27
CA MET A 26 6.49 11.83 2.75
C MET A 26 5.94 12.32 1.40
N ASN A 27 5.54 13.59 1.36
CA ASN A 27 4.98 14.19 0.15
C ASN A 27 6.08 14.61 -0.83
N THR A 28 5.85 14.36 -2.13
CA THR A 28 6.70 14.81 -3.24
C THR A 28 5.85 15.44 -4.35
N SER A 29 6.47 16.29 -5.16
CA SER A 29 5.88 16.83 -6.39
C SER A 29 6.28 16.05 -7.65
N ASP A 30 7.20 15.09 -7.52
CA ASP A 30 7.62 14.19 -8.60
C ASP A 30 7.91 12.79 -8.03
N ILE A 31 6.87 11.96 -7.99
CA ILE A 31 6.90 10.62 -7.44
C ILE A 31 7.63 9.65 -8.36
N ILE A 32 7.56 9.83 -9.68
CA ILE A 32 8.26 8.94 -10.62
C ILE A 32 9.77 9.04 -10.38
N SER A 33 10.32 10.26 -10.34
CA SER A 33 11.74 10.46 -10.06
C SER A 33 12.09 10.02 -8.64
N ALA A 34 11.25 10.33 -7.64
CA ALA A 34 11.49 9.91 -6.26
C ALA A 34 11.59 8.38 -6.13
N ILE A 35 10.65 7.63 -6.71
CA ILE A 35 10.63 6.16 -6.61
C ILE A 35 11.74 5.52 -7.41
N ARG A 36 12.09 6.02 -8.59
CA ARG A 36 13.26 5.55 -9.34
C ARG A 36 14.54 5.70 -8.50
N ASN A 37 14.79 6.90 -7.97
CA ASN A 37 15.96 7.17 -7.15
C ASN A 37 16.00 6.33 -5.87
N LEU A 38 14.85 6.12 -5.21
CA LEU A 38 14.78 5.29 -4.01
C LEU A 38 15.07 3.82 -4.33
N LYS A 39 14.49 3.27 -5.41
CA LYS A 39 14.77 1.90 -5.86
C LYS A 39 16.24 1.71 -6.24
N GLU A 40 16.83 2.64 -6.98
CA GLU A 40 18.26 2.62 -7.33
C GLU A 40 19.18 2.64 -6.09
N ARG A 41 18.74 3.27 -5.00
CA ARG A 41 19.45 3.30 -3.71
C ARG A 41 19.16 2.09 -2.83
N GLY A 42 18.43 1.09 -3.33
CA GLY A 42 18.14 -0.16 -2.62
C GLY A 42 16.90 -0.13 -1.74
N MET A 43 16.05 0.90 -1.82
CA MET A 43 14.77 0.88 -1.09
C MET A 43 13.82 -0.15 -1.71
N GLU A 44 13.27 -1.01 -0.86
CA GLU A 44 12.28 -2.01 -1.25
C GLU A 44 10.85 -1.50 -1.02
N PHE A 45 9.95 -1.84 -1.94
CA PHE A 45 8.56 -1.43 -1.91
C PHE A 45 7.64 -2.64 -1.92
N MET A 46 6.46 -2.49 -1.30
CA MET A 46 5.37 -3.43 -1.47
C MET A 46 4.88 -3.42 -2.93
N SER A 47 4.33 -4.53 -3.39
CA SER A 47 3.86 -4.70 -4.76
C SER A 47 2.37 -5.05 -4.79
N VAL A 48 1.70 -4.62 -5.85
CA VAL A 48 0.33 -5.04 -6.19
C VAL A 48 0.32 -5.92 -7.43
N PRO A 49 -0.69 -6.79 -7.60
CA PRO A 49 -0.83 -7.61 -8.80
C PRO A 49 -1.11 -6.74 -10.03
N ASP A 50 -0.65 -7.17 -11.21
CA ASP A 50 -0.83 -6.43 -12.47
C ASP A 50 -2.31 -6.22 -12.84
N THR A 51 -3.20 -7.09 -12.34
CA THR A 51 -4.66 -6.93 -12.47
C THR A 51 -5.17 -5.62 -11.87
N TYR A 52 -4.45 -5.02 -10.92
CA TYR A 52 -4.75 -3.70 -10.38
C TYR A 52 -4.77 -2.63 -11.48
N TYR A 53 -3.73 -2.56 -12.32
CA TYR A 53 -3.62 -1.55 -13.37
C TYR A 53 -4.60 -1.79 -14.51
N GLN A 54 -4.92 -3.04 -14.80
CA GLN A 54 -6.00 -3.39 -15.74
C GLN A 54 -7.34 -2.81 -15.26
N GLN A 55 -7.69 -3.04 -13.98
CA GLN A 55 -8.92 -2.50 -13.39
C GLN A 55 -8.90 -0.98 -13.29
N LEU A 56 -7.76 -0.38 -12.92
CA LEU A 56 -7.58 1.08 -12.86
C LEU A 56 -7.84 1.70 -14.23
N LYS A 57 -7.26 1.15 -15.30
CA LYS A 57 -7.45 1.62 -16.68
C LYS A 57 -8.93 1.60 -17.07
N GLU A 58 -9.67 0.53 -16.74
CA GLU A 58 -11.12 0.48 -17.00
C GLU A 58 -11.92 1.50 -16.20
N LYS A 59 -11.60 1.70 -14.91
CA LYS A 59 -12.30 2.68 -14.07
C LYS A 59 -12.02 4.13 -14.51
N LEU A 60 -10.80 4.43 -14.96
CA LEU A 60 -10.43 5.75 -15.46
C LEU A 60 -11.16 6.12 -16.76
N LYS A 61 -11.53 5.16 -17.61
CA LYS A 61 -12.38 5.43 -18.80
C LYS A 61 -13.74 6.03 -18.44
N LEU A 62 -14.23 5.75 -17.24
CA LEU A 62 -15.51 6.25 -16.73
C LEU A 62 -15.35 7.52 -15.86
N SER A 63 -14.11 7.92 -15.57
CA SER A 63 -13.79 9.05 -14.71
C SER A 63 -13.58 10.33 -15.52
N LYS A 64 -13.86 11.48 -14.89
CA LYS A 64 -13.50 12.80 -15.43
C LYS A 64 -12.06 13.20 -15.09
N VAL A 65 -11.44 12.51 -14.13
CA VAL A 65 -10.06 12.76 -13.73
C VAL A 65 -9.11 12.28 -14.80
N ARG A 66 -8.13 13.13 -15.09
CA ARG A 66 -6.99 12.79 -15.95
C ARG A 66 -5.73 12.71 -15.10
N ILE A 67 -5.17 11.50 -15.04
CA ILE A 67 -3.81 11.27 -14.52
C ILE A 67 -2.82 11.81 -15.55
N ILE A 68 -1.87 12.65 -15.13
CA ILE A 68 -0.91 13.27 -16.06
C ILE A 68 0.34 12.40 -16.25
N GLU A 69 0.68 11.61 -15.25
CA GLU A 69 1.74 10.61 -15.31
C GLU A 69 1.38 9.45 -16.25
N ASP A 70 2.39 8.88 -16.90
CA ASP A 70 2.20 7.70 -17.74
C ASP A 70 1.82 6.48 -16.88
N LEU A 71 0.62 5.94 -17.10
CA LEU A 71 0.12 4.77 -16.38
C LEU A 71 1.04 3.54 -16.52
N ASN A 72 1.77 3.39 -17.61
CA ASN A 72 2.73 2.29 -17.78
C ASN A 72 3.95 2.48 -16.86
N ILE A 73 4.40 3.72 -16.65
CA ILE A 73 5.49 4.02 -15.71
C ILE A 73 5.00 3.81 -14.27
N LEU A 74 3.77 4.23 -13.96
CA LEU A 74 3.18 3.96 -12.64
C LEU A 74 3.08 2.44 -12.38
N GLU A 75 2.71 1.66 -13.39
CA GLU A 75 2.63 0.20 -13.37
C GLU A 75 3.99 -0.48 -13.20
N GLU A 76 5.02 -0.01 -13.89
CA GLU A 76 6.41 -0.46 -13.73
C GLU A 76 6.91 -0.21 -12.29
N LEU A 77 6.63 0.98 -11.77
CA LEU A 77 7.09 1.39 -10.44
C LEU A 77 6.20 0.88 -9.29
N LYS A 78 5.04 0.27 -9.61
CA LYS A 78 4.03 -0.22 -8.66
C LYS A 78 3.42 0.90 -7.80
N ILE A 79 3.24 2.09 -8.37
CA ILE A 79 2.61 3.26 -7.74
C ILE A 79 1.09 3.16 -7.85
N LEU A 80 0.40 3.22 -6.70
CA LEU A 80 -1.05 3.20 -6.59
C LEU A 80 -1.65 4.56 -6.92
N VAL A 81 -2.87 4.54 -7.47
CA VAL A 81 -3.65 5.70 -7.86
C VAL A 81 -5.02 5.64 -7.21
N ASP A 82 -5.35 6.63 -6.40
CA ASP A 82 -6.73 6.91 -5.97
C ASP A 82 -7.18 8.25 -6.54
N TYR A 83 -8.48 8.42 -6.74
CA TYR A 83 -9.01 9.65 -7.32
C TYR A 83 -10.45 9.89 -6.89
N ASP A 84 -10.84 11.16 -6.89
CA ASP A 84 -12.20 11.65 -6.67
C ASP A 84 -12.61 12.61 -7.80
N ASP A 85 -13.72 13.32 -7.68
CA ASP A 85 -14.14 14.25 -8.74
C ASP A 85 -13.23 15.50 -8.88
N ASN A 86 -12.37 15.77 -7.90
CA ASN A 86 -11.57 17.00 -7.81
C ASN A 86 -10.11 16.78 -8.19
N GLY A 87 -9.59 15.56 -8.05
CA GLY A 87 -8.18 15.28 -8.22
C GLY A 87 -7.82 13.82 -8.03
N TYR A 88 -6.51 13.57 -7.92
CA TYR A 88 -5.97 12.23 -7.68
C TYR A 88 -4.75 12.25 -6.76
N LEU A 89 -4.45 11.05 -6.29
CA LEU A 89 -3.45 10.74 -5.30
C LEU A 89 -2.58 9.60 -5.81
N LEU A 90 -1.28 9.79 -5.79
CA LEU A 90 -0.29 8.76 -6.09
C LEU A 90 0.38 8.32 -4.79
N GLN A 91 0.42 7.02 -4.54
CA GLN A 91 0.94 6.45 -3.28
C GLN A 91 1.76 5.21 -3.54
N ILE A 92 2.79 5.00 -2.74
CA ILE A 92 3.52 3.74 -2.69
C ILE A 92 4.14 3.59 -1.30
N PHE A 93 4.24 2.35 -0.85
CA PHE A 93 4.66 2.02 0.49
C PHE A 93 5.92 1.16 0.46
N THR A 94 6.88 1.47 1.32
CA THR A 94 8.08 0.65 1.46
C THR A 94 7.72 -0.67 2.14
N LYS A 95 8.59 -1.67 2.03
CA LYS A 95 8.64 -2.74 3.03
C LYS A 95 8.99 -2.15 4.42
N PRO A 96 8.81 -2.90 5.52
CA PRO A 96 9.28 -2.47 6.83
C PRO A 96 10.76 -2.04 6.79
N VAL A 97 11.10 -0.93 7.44
CA VAL A 97 12.48 -0.37 7.44
C VAL A 97 13.40 -1.03 8.47
N GLN A 98 12.92 -2.09 9.10
CA GLN A 98 13.61 -2.92 10.07
C GLN A 98 13.09 -4.36 9.97
N ASP A 99 13.78 -5.31 10.60
CA ASP A 99 13.42 -6.73 10.53
C ASP A 99 12.02 -7.03 11.09
N ARG A 100 11.57 -6.26 12.09
CA ARG A 100 10.22 -6.42 12.65
C ARG A 100 9.19 -5.78 11.71
N PRO A 101 8.03 -6.44 11.47
CA PRO A 101 6.96 -5.93 10.62
C PRO A 101 6.17 -4.82 11.31
N THR A 102 6.84 -3.70 11.61
CA THR A 102 6.26 -2.58 12.36
C THR A 102 6.24 -1.31 11.52
N VAL A 103 7.36 -0.56 11.47
CA VAL A 103 7.41 0.75 10.83
C VAL A 103 7.75 0.61 9.36
N PHE A 104 6.96 1.23 8.49
CA PHE A 104 7.27 1.43 7.08
C PHE A 104 7.07 2.90 6.69
N LEU A 105 7.47 3.26 5.47
CA LEU A 105 7.35 4.62 4.95
C LEU A 105 6.38 4.63 3.77
N GLU A 106 5.73 5.78 3.56
CA GLU A 106 4.89 6.04 2.40
C GLU A 106 5.49 7.22 1.62
N VAL A 107 5.51 7.12 0.30
CA VAL A 107 5.74 8.27 -0.59
C VAL A 107 4.42 8.61 -1.25
N ILE A 108 4.03 9.88 -1.17
CA ILE A 108 2.74 10.36 -1.63
C ILE A 108 2.91 11.58 -2.53
N GLN A 109 2.11 11.69 -3.59
CA GLN A 109 2.00 12.90 -4.40
C GLN A 109 0.53 13.22 -4.63
N ARG A 110 0.19 14.49 -4.44
CA ARG A 110 -1.19 14.99 -4.47
C ARG A 110 -1.38 15.90 -5.68
N HIS A 111 -2.44 15.62 -6.44
CA HIS A 111 -2.94 16.50 -7.49
C HIS A 111 -4.37 16.89 -7.16
N ASN A 112 -4.52 18.04 -6.49
CA ASN A 112 -5.81 18.57 -6.04
C ASN A 112 -6.68 17.57 -5.23
N HIS A 113 -6.04 16.66 -4.49
CA HIS A 113 -6.69 15.64 -3.68
C HIS A 113 -6.20 15.68 -2.24
N GLN A 114 -7.10 15.98 -1.30
CA GLN A 114 -6.80 16.11 0.13
C GLN A 114 -7.19 14.88 0.96
N GLY A 115 -7.79 13.86 0.33
CA GLY A 115 -8.16 12.61 1.00
C GLY A 115 -6.98 11.69 1.29
N PHE A 116 -7.29 10.50 1.83
CA PHE A 116 -6.31 9.53 2.31
C PHE A 116 -6.09 8.33 1.37
N GLY A 117 -6.73 8.32 0.20
CA GLY A 117 -6.63 7.15 -0.68
C GLY A 117 -7.60 6.03 -0.29
N ALA A 118 -8.86 6.35 0.08
CA ALA A 118 -9.85 5.36 0.52
C ALA A 118 -10.01 4.20 -0.49
N GLY A 119 -9.91 4.47 -1.79
CA GLY A 119 -9.91 3.46 -2.83
C GLY A 119 -8.64 2.60 -2.85
N ASN A 120 -7.48 3.21 -2.53
CA ASN A 120 -6.19 2.53 -2.42
C ASN A 120 -6.07 1.68 -1.16
N PHE A 121 -6.82 1.95 -0.09
CA PHE A 121 -6.72 1.18 1.16
C PHE A 121 -6.86 -0.32 0.90
N LYS A 122 -7.86 -0.75 0.11
CA LYS A 122 -8.01 -2.19 -0.18
C LYS A 122 -6.77 -2.78 -0.85
N SER A 123 -6.22 -2.11 -1.85
CA SER A 123 -5.01 -2.57 -2.57
C SER A 123 -3.76 -2.54 -1.69
N LEU A 124 -3.66 -1.57 -0.78
CA LEU A 124 -2.64 -1.54 0.28
C LEU A 124 -2.78 -2.74 1.23
N PHE A 125 -3.99 -3.01 1.70
CA PHE A 125 -4.29 -4.16 2.56
C PHE A 125 -3.91 -5.48 1.87
N GLU A 126 -4.28 -5.66 0.61
CA GLU A 126 -3.93 -6.84 -0.17
C GLU A 126 -2.40 -6.98 -0.36
N ALA A 127 -1.69 -5.86 -0.58
CA ALA A 127 -0.22 -5.86 -0.68
C ALA A 127 0.45 -6.21 0.66
N ILE A 128 -0.04 -5.66 1.78
CA ILE A 128 0.45 -5.97 3.13
C ILE A 128 0.16 -7.44 3.47
N GLU A 129 -1.05 -7.96 3.19
CA GLU A 129 -1.38 -9.37 3.43
C GLU A 129 -0.49 -10.31 2.62
N ALA A 130 -0.17 -9.96 1.37
CA ALA A 130 0.77 -10.73 0.55
C ALA A 130 2.17 -10.77 1.17
N ASP A 131 2.66 -9.64 1.68
CA ASP A 131 3.95 -9.51 2.36
C ASP A 131 3.96 -10.25 3.72
N GLN A 132 2.86 -10.20 4.47
CA GLN A 132 2.64 -10.99 5.69
C GLN A 132 2.67 -12.49 5.44
N ASN A 133 2.00 -12.92 4.36
CA ASN A 133 1.98 -14.31 3.95
C ASN A 133 3.38 -14.78 3.54
N ALA A 134 4.14 -13.94 2.83
CA ALA A 134 5.53 -14.21 2.47
C ALA A 134 6.44 -14.37 3.70
N ARG A 135 6.14 -13.69 4.82
CA ARG A 135 6.81 -13.88 6.12
C ARG A 135 6.28 -15.05 6.95
N GLY A 136 5.17 -15.69 6.55
CA GLY A 136 4.51 -16.75 7.31
C GLY A 136 3.66 -16.28 8.49
N ASN A 137 3.34 -14.98 8.57
CA ASN A 137 2.58 -14.39 9.68
C ASN A 137 1.07 -14.26 9.42
N LEU A 138 0.59 -14.61 8.22
CA LEU A 138 -0.83 -14.57 7.86
C LEU A 138 -1.54 -15.84 8.36
N THR A 139 -1.96 -15.82 9.62
CA THR A 139 -2.64 -16.95 10.28
C THR A 139 -4.17 -16.81 10.28
N ILE A 140 -4.89 -17.93 10.25
CA ILE A 140 -6.34 -17.97 10.48
C ILE A 140 -6.62 -17.79 11.96
N LEU A 141 -7.59 -16.93 12.30
CA LEU A 141 -8.12 -16.82 13.65
C LEU A 141 -9.16 -17.91 13.84
N THR A 142 -8.89 -18.88 14.73
CA THR A 142 -9.90 -19.87 15.11
C THR A 142 -10.98 -19.21 15.98
N PRO A 143 -12.19 -19.81 16.10
CA PRO A 143 -13.23 -19.32 17.01
C PRO A 143 -12.80 -19.18 18.47
N ASN A 144 -11.71 -19.85 18.86
CA ASN A 144 -11.16 -19.87 20.22
C ASN A 144 -10.01 -18.87 20.42
N GLY A 145 -9.69 -18.04 19.42
CA GLY A 145 -8.61 -17.06 19.49
C GLY A 145 -7.20 -17.64 19.34
N THR A 146 -7.07 -18.92 18.99
CA THR A 146 -5.77 -19.50 18.57
C THR A 146 -5.50 -19.19 17.11
N THR A 147 -4.23 -19.05 16.75
CA THR A 147 -3.77 -18.79 15.39
C THR A 147 -3.25 -20.08 14.76
N GLU A 148 -3.76 -20.44 13.58
CA GLU A 148 -3.27 -21.56 12.77
C GLU A 148 -2.65 -21.03 11.48
N THR A 149 -1.49 -21.53 11.10
CA THR A 149 -0.84 -21.23 9.82
C THR A 149 -1.64 -21.80 8.66
N LEU A 150 -1.66 -21.08 7.52
CA LEU A 150 -2.29 -21.53 6.28
C LEU A 150 -1.60 -22.76 5.68
#